data_AF-A0A969ZBR6-F1
#
_entry.id   AF-A0A969ZBR6-F1
#
_cell.length_a   1.000
_cell.length_b   1.000
_cell.length_c   1.000
_cell.angle_alpha   90.00
_cell.angle_beta   90.00
_cell.angle_gamma   90.00
#
_symmetry.space_group_name_H-M   'P 1'
#
loop_
_entity.id
_entity.type
_entity.pdbx_description
1 polymer ?
#
loop_
_entity_poly.entity_id
_entity_poly.type
_entity_poly.pdbx_seq_one_letter_code
_entity_poly.pdbx_strand_id
1 'polypeptide(L)'
;MAIRERDKQEKSKLMEVLTTEYKWENLLLGFLAIASAALAAMIINKTLRIDSSFPILGAGNNGIIFAWFLLAISLIGLFLVIFPFLQAAFPEIRKIAWPTPKKFLENSVKTIIYLVVLTLIIFLFNFVIVETLGRIIGS
;
A
#
# COMPACT_ATOMS: atom_id res chain seq x y z
N MET A 1 -39.74 -24.12 -20.07
CA MET A 1 -38.53 -24.49 -20.85
C MET A 1 -38.02 -23.21 -21.51
N ALA A 2 -36.77 -22.75 -21.46
CA ALA A 2 -35.51 -23.21 -20.86
C ALA A 2 -34.66 -21.92 -20.65
N ILE A 3 -34.07 -21.69 -19.46
CA ILE A 3 -32.64 -21.85 -19.12
C ILE A 3 -31.65 -21.08 -20.04
N ARG A 4 -31.14 -19.97 -19.48
CA ARG A 4 -29.76 -19.43 -19.47
C ARG A 4 -28.95 -19.37 -20.77
N GLU A 5 -28.44 -18.16 -21.05
CA GLU A 5 -26.98 -17.94 -21.17
C GLU A 5 -26.60 -16.66 -20.39
N ARG A 6 -26.09 -16.88 -19.17
CA ARG A 6 -25.14 -15.96 -18.53
C ARG A 6 -23.78 -16.30 -19.13
N ASP A 7 -23.09 -15.35 -19.75
CA ASP A 7 -21.62 -15.27 -19.78
C ASP A 7 -21.14 -14.04 -20.57
N LYS A 8 -21.59 -12.84 -20.17
CA LYS A 8 -20.69 -11.69 -20.27
C LYS A 8 -19.88 -11.72 -18.98
N GLN A 9 -18.77 -12.44 -19.01
CA GLN A 9 -17.76 -12.38 -17.96
C GLN A 9 -17.53 -10.91 -17.65
N GLU A 10 -17.83 -10.51 -16.40
CA GLU A 10 -17.40 -9.23 -15.84
C GLU A 10 -15.88 -9.22 -15.87
N LYS A 11 -15.29 -8.82 -17.01
CA LYS A 11 -13.89 -8.46 -17.04
C LYS A 11 -13.73 -7.38 -15.98
N SER A 12 -12.91 -7.67 -14.97
CA SER A 12 -12.64 -6.76 -13.87
C SER A 12 -12.36 -5.38 -14.47
N LYS A 13 -13.18 -4.37 -14.14
CA LYS A 13 -13.02 -3.00 -14.67
C LYS A 13 -11.58 -2.49 -14.51
N LEU A 14 -10.89 -2.99 -13.49
CA LEU A 14 -9.46 -2.77 -13.25
C LEU A 14 -8.59 -3.31 -14.40
N MET A 15 -8.85 -4.52 -14.88
CA MET A 15 -8.13 -5.14 -16.00
C MET A 15 -8.39 -4.44 -17.32
N GLU A 16 -9.64 -4.00 -17.55
CA GLU A 16 -9.99 -3.22 -18.73
C GLU A 16 -9.28 -1.86 -18.74
N VAL A 17 -9.33 -1.13 -17.62
CA VAL A 17 -8.61 0.14 -17.42
C VAL A 17 -7.09 -0.04 -17.55
N LEU A 18 -6.52 -1.08 -16.93
CA LEU A 18 -5.08 -1.40 -17.02
C LEU A 18 -4.62 -1.73 -18.45
N THR A 19 -5.49 -2.26 -19.31
CA THR A 19 -5.10 -2.72 -20.66
C THR A 19 -5.42 -1.71 -21.75
N THR A 20 -6.48 -0.91 -21.60
CA THR A 20 -6.90 0.08 -22.62
C THR A 20 -6.43 1.50 -22.35
N GLU A 21 -6.21 1.87 -21.09
CA GLU A 21 -5.89 3.25 -20.71
C GLU A 21 -4.41 3.42 -20.31
N TYR A 22 -3.76 2.33 -19.87
CA TYR A 22 -2.36 2.35 -19.46
C TYR A 22 -1.45 1.79 -20.54
N LYS A 23 -0.62 2.67 -21.10
CA LYS A 23 0.56 2.24 -21.85
C LYS A 23 1.42 1.39 -20.90
N TRP A 24 1.69 0.15 -21.27
CA TRP A 24 2.63 -0.74 -20.57
C TRP A 24 3.97 -0.06 -20.24
N GLU A 25 4.37 0.89 -21.09
CA GLU A 25 5.51 1.79 -20.90
C GLU A 25 5.46 2.53 -19.55
N ASN A 26 4.30 3.09 -19.15
CA ASN A 26 4.17 3.83 -17.90
C ASN A 26 4.26 2.90 -16.67
N LEU A 27 3.74 1.68 -16.79
CA LEU A 27 3.78 0.70 -15.70
C LEU A 27 5.21 0.18 -15.50
N LEU A 28 5.92 -0.07 -16.61
CA LEU A 28 7.35 -0.40 -16.59
C LEU A 28 8.20 0.74 -16.02
N LEU A 29 7.94 1.98 -16.45
CA LEU A 29 8.60 3.17 -15.92
C LEU A 29 8.35 3.35 -14.42
N GLY A 30 7.13 3.07 -13.94
CA GLY A 30 6.80 3.10 -12.53
C GLY A 30 7.59 2.08 -11.73
N PHE A 31 7.66 0.84 -12.22
CA PHE A 31 8.48 -0.20 -11.59
C PHE A 31 9.97 0.18 -11.56
N LEU A 32 10.52 0.66 -12.68
CA LEU A 32 11.90 1.13 -12.78
C LEU A 32 12.19 2.28 -11.83
N ALA A 33 11.26 3.24 -11.68
CA ALA A 33 11.38 4.35 -10.74
C ALA A 33 11.40 3.86 -9.28
N ILE A 34 10.53 2.92 -8.91
CA ILE A 34 10.50 2.33 -7.56
C ILE A 34 11.81 1.56 -7.28
N ALA A 35 12.24 0.71 -8.21
CA ALA A 35 13.49 -0.05 -8.07
C ALA A 35 14.71 0.86 -7.95
N SER A 36 14.77 1.91 -8.78
CA SER A 36 15.85 2.90 -8.75
C SER A 36 15.86 3.72 -7.46
N ALA A 37 14.69 4.11 -6.95
CA ALA A 37 14.57 4.79 -5.67
C ALA A 37 15.01 3.89 -4.49
N ALA A 38 14.65 2.60 -4.53
CA ALA A 38 15.08 1.64 -3.52
C ALA A 38 16.60 1.46 -3.51
N LEU A 39 17.22 1.29 -4.69
CA LEU A 39 18.67 1.21 -4.84
C LEU A 39 19.37 2.47 -4.33
N ALA A 40 18.86 3.66 -4.68
CA ALA A 40 19.39 4.92 -4.21
C ALA A 40 19.33 5.03 -2.67
N ALA A 41 18.19 4.68 -2.06
CA ALA A 41 18.02 4.70 -0.62
C ALA A 41 18.98 3.73 0.10
N MET A 42 19.19 2.54 -0.46
CA MET A 42 20.13 1.56 0.10
C MET A 42 21.58 2.01 0.01
N ILE A 43 21.97 2.75 -1.04
CA ILE A 43 23.30 3.36 -1.15
C ILE A 43 23.46 4.49 -0.13
N ILE A 44 22.44 5.34 0.03
CA ILE A 44 22.44 6.44 1.01
C ILE A 44 22.57 5.91 2.44
N ASN A 45 21.85 4.82 2.78
CA ASN A 45 21.92 4.18 4.09
C ASN A 45 23.17 3.30 4.30
N LYS A 46 24.11 3.27 3.34
CA LYS A 46 25.35 2.48 3.37
C LYS A 46 25.15 0.96 3.44
N THR A 47 23.94 0.45 3.18
CA THR A 47 23.62 -0.97 3.07
C THR A 47 24.23 -1.57 1.81
N LEU A 48 24.15 -0.82 0.69
CA LEU A 48 24.86 -1.12 -0.55
C LEU A 48 26.04 -0.16 -0.68
N ARG A 49 27.24 -0.70 -0.92
CA ARG A 49 28.44 0.09 -1.18
C ARG A 49 28.89 -0.12 -2.62
N ILE A 50 29.23 0.97 -3.28
CA ILE A 50 29.84 0.93 -4.61
C ILE A 50 31.32 0.59 -4.42
N ASP A 51 31.81 -0.39 -5.16
CA ASP A 51 33.20 -0.82 -5.08
C ASP A 51 34.14 0.33 -5.48
N SER A 52 35.27 0.46 -4.78
CA SER A 52 36.27 1.51 -5.05
C SER A 52 36.93 1.40 -6.42
N SER A 53 36.93 0.21 -7.04
CA SER A 53 37.41 -0.01 -8.41
C SER A 53 36.42 0.44 -9.47
N PHE A 54 35.19 0.77 -9.09
CA PHE A 54 34.16 1.18 -10.04
C PHE A 54 34.47 2.57 -10.62
N PRO A 55 34.52 2.72 -11.95
CA PRO A 55 34.88 3.99 -12.58
C PRO A 55 33.97 5.14 -12.11
N ILE A 56 34.58 6.26 -11.72
CA ILE A 56 33.94 7.55 -11.36
C ILE A 56 33.08 7.50 -10.08
N LEU A 57 32.23 6.50 -9.90
CA LEU A 57 31.32 6.37 -8.75
C LEU A 57 31.99 5.76 -7.52
N GLY A 58 33.04 4.93 -7.70
CA GLY A 58 33.84 4.36 -6.61
C GLY A 58 34.85 5.34 -6.00
N ALA A 59 35.08 6.49 -6.64
CA ALA A 59 36.03 7.48 -6.18
C ALA A 59 35.40 8.45 -5.16
N GLY A 60 35.93 8.45 -3.93
CA GLY A 60 35.57 9.42 -2.90
C GLY A 60 34.07 9.42 -2.57
N ASN A 61 33.46 10.61 -2.54
CA ASN A 61 32.04 10.77 -2.18
C ASN A 61 31.09 10.70 -3.39
N ASN A 62 31.60 10.37 -4.58
CA ASN A 62 30.85 10.42 -5.83
C ASN A 62 29.68 9.42 -5.86
N GLY A 63 29.84 8.25 -5.25
CA GLY A 63 28.77 7.26 -5.13
C GLY A 63 27.55 7.76 -4.34
N ILE A 64 27.78 8.56 -3.30
CA ILE A 64 26.70 9.15 -2.50
C ILE A 64 26.01 10.28 -3.29
N ILE A 65 26.79 11.10 -4.00
CA ILE A 65 26.25 12.17 -4.87
C ILE A 65 25.35 11.54 -5.95
N PHE A 66 25.83 10.49 -6.62
CA PHE A 66 25.05 9.74 -7.59
C PHE A 66 23.74 9.20 -7.01
N ALA A 67 23.77 8.62 -5.81
CA ALA A 67 22.56 8.09 -5.17
C ALA A 67 21.51 9.18 -4.93
N TRP A 68 21.91 10.38 -4.50
CA TRP A 68 20.98 11.50 -4.35
C TRP A 68 20.37 11.96 -5.68
N PHE A 69 21.16 12.03 -6.75
CA PHE A 69 20.66 12.34 -8.09
C PHE A 69 19.71 11.26 -8.61
N LEU A 70 20.08 9.98 -8.45
CA LEU A 70 19.25 8.84 -8.83
C LEU A 70 17.91 8.86 -8.08
N LEU A 71 17.93 9.15 -6.78
CA LEU A 71 16.73 9.30 -5.95
C LEU A 71 15.83 10.43 -6.46
N ALA A 72 16.39 11.61 -6.73
CA ALA A 72 15.63 12.76 -7.21
C ALA A 72 14.93 12.46 -8.55
N ILE A 73 15.65 11.90 -9.52
CA ILE A 73 15.10 11.54 -10.83
C ILE A 73 14.04 10.45 -10.68
N SER A 74 14.27 9.47 -9.81
CA SER A 74 13.32 8.38 -9.56
C SER A 74 12.02 8.90 -8.93
N LEU A 75 12.09 9.86 -8.00
CA LEU A 75 10.89 10.49 -7.43
C LEU A 75 10.11 11.28 -8.48
N ILE A 76 10.79 12.02 -9.35
CA ILE A 76 10.14 12.75 -10.44
C ILE A 76 9.46 11.77 -11.41
N GLY A 77 10.16 10.70 -11.80
CA GLY A 77 9.60 9.66 -12.67
C GLY A 77 8.40 8.97 -12.04
N LEU A 78 8.49 8.63 -10.75
CA LEU A 78 7.39 8.03 -10.00
C LEU A 78 6.18 8.97 -9.94
N PHE A 79 6.40 10.26 -9.69
CA PHE A 79 5.35 11.26 -9.67
C PHE A 79 4.65 11.36 -11.03
N LEU A 80 5.41 11.40 -12.13
CA LEU A 80 4.84 11.45 -13.49
C LEU A 80 4.00 10.22 -13.83
N VAL A 81 4.41 9.04 -13.36
CA VAL A 81 3.66 7.79 -13.56
C VAL A 81 2.39 7.76 -12.72
N ILE A 82 2.44 8.24 -11.47
CA ILE A 82 1.29 8.26 -10.54
C ILE A 82 0.29 9.38 -10.91
N PHE A 83 0.74 10.50 -11.47
CA PHE A 83 -0.08 11.66 -11.78
C PHE A 83 -1.39 11.36 -12.55
N PRO A 84 -1.40 10.60 -13.66
CA PRO A 84 -2.65 10.27 -14.37
C PRO A 84 -3.64 9.49 -13.50
N PHE A 85 -3.16 8.60 -12.61
CA PHE A 85 -4.02 7.87 -11.67
C PHE A 85 -4.70 8.83 -10.70
N LEU A 86 -3.95 9.79 -10.15
CA LEU A 86 -4.52 10.79 -9.24
C LEU A 86 -5.55 11.65 -9.97
N GLN A 87 -5.25 12.08 -11.19
CA GLN A 87 -6.18 12.89 -12.00
C GLN A 87 -7.50 12.16 -12.26
N ALA A 88 -7.46 10.86 -12.57
CA ALA A 88 -8.66 10.04 -12.75
C ALA A 88 -9.38 9.76 -11.42
N ALA A 89 -8.65 9.59 -10.32
CA ALA A 89 -9.21 9.31 -9.00
C ALA A 89 -9.86 10.54 -8.34
N PHE A 90 -9.35 11.75 -8.55
CA PHE A 90 -9.90 12.99 -7.97
C PHE A 90 -11.41 13.19 -8.23
N PRO A 91 -11.94 13.10 -9.47
CA PRO A 91 -13.37 13.22 -9.70
C PRO A 91 -14.17 12.08 -9.06
N GLU A 92 -13.60 10.87 -8.94
CA GLU A 92 -14.25 9.76 -8.24
C GLU A 92 -14.34 10.00 -6.73
N ILE A 93 -13.25 10.47 -6.10
CA ILE A 93 -13.23 10.83 -4.68
C ILE A 93 -14.25 11.94 -4.39
N ARG A 94 -14.43 12.90 -5.33
CA ARG A 94 -15.46 13.94 -5.20
C ARG A 94 -16.89 13.41 -5.29
N LYS A 95 -17.12 12.26 -5.95
CA LYS A 95 -18.44 11.59 -5.97
C LYS A 95 -18.74 10.87 -4.66
N ILE A 96 -17.72 10.59 -3.84
CA ILE A 96 -17.92 10.00 -2.52
C ILE A 96 -18.59 11.05 -1.65
N ALA A 97 -19.87 10.85 -1.36
CA ALA A 97 -20.60 11.65 -0.38
C ALA A 97 -19.96 11.42 0.99
N TRP A 98 -19.14 12.37 1.44
CA TRP A 98 -18.57 12.32 2.77
C TRP A 98 -19.69 12.25 3.80
N PRO A 99 -19.59 11.37 4.81
CA PRO A 99 -20.60 11.28 5.84
C PRO A 99 -20.70 12.62 6.56
N THR A 100 -21.93 13.06 6.82
CA THR A 100 -22.17 14.21 7.68
C THR A 100 -21.52 13.97 9.05
N PRO A 101 -21.06 15.01 9.77
CA PRO A 101 -20.39 14.84 11.06
C PRO A 101 -21.25 14.05 12.07
N LYS A 102 -22.58 14.19 11.99
CA LYS A 102 -23.52 13.38 12.77
C LYS A 102 -23.44 11.88 12.42
N LYS A 103 -23.51 11.54 11.12
CA LYS A 103 -23.44 10.15 10.65
C LYS A 103 -22.06 9.52 10.93
N PHE A 104 -21.01 10.32 10.85
CA PHE A 104 -19.66 9.91 11.24
C PHE A 104 -19.58 9.55 12.72
N LEU A 105 -20.15 10.38 13.61
CA LEU A 105 -20.18 10.13 15.05
C LEU A 105 -21.02 8.88 15.38
N GLU A 106 -22.21 8.75 14.80
CA GLU A 106 -23.07 7.57 14.98
C GLU A 106 -22.35 6.27 14.57
N ASN A 107 -21.67 6.27 13.42
CA ASN A 107 -20.91 5.10 12.96
C ASN A 107 -19.70 4.82 13.86
N SER A 108 -18.99 5.86 14.29
CA SER A 108 -17.84 5.72 15.19
C SER A 108 -18.25 5.12 16.54
N VAL A 109 -19.34 5.61 17.12
CA VAL A 109 -19.88 5.09 18.39
C VAL A 109 -20.30 3.63 18.25
N LYS A 110 -21.00 3.25 17.17
CA LYS A 110 -21.37 1.86 16.92
C LYS A 110 -20.15 0.94 16.83
N THR A 111 -19.10 1.38 16.13
CA THR A 111 -17.85 0.63 16.01
C THR A 111 -17.13 0.50 17.36
N ILE A 112 -17.10 1.56 18.16
CA ILE A 112 -16.49 1.53 19.51
C ILE A 112 -17.27 0.58 20.42
N ILE A 113 -18.61 0.65 20.43
CA ILE A 113 -19.44 -0.26 21.23
C ILE A 113 -19.20 -1.71 20.81
N TYR A 114 -19.17 -1.99 19.50
CA TYR A 114 -18.85 -3.33 18.99
C TYR A 114 -17.47 -3.80 19.47
N LEU A 115 -16.46 -2.94 19.39
CA LEU A 115 -15.10 -3.26 19.81
C LEU A 115 -15.01 -3.54 21.32
N VAL A 116 -15.70 -2.75 22.14
CA VAL A 116 -15.78 -2.97 23.60
C VAL A 116 -16.46 -4.30 23.92
N VAL A 117 -17.59 -4.59 23.29
CA VAL A 117 -18.31 -5.86 23.49
C VAL A 117 -17.44 -7.05 23.10
N LEU A 118 -16.81 -6.99 21.92
CA LEU A 118 -15.93 -8.05 21.43
C LEU A 118 -14.74 -8.27 22.38
N THR A 119 -14.12 -7.18 22.85
CA THR A 119 -13.00 -7.22 23.79
C THR A 119 -13.43 -7.85 25.12
N LEU A 120 -14.61 -7.49 25.62
CA LEU A 120 -15.14 -8.01 26.88
C LEU A 120 -15.44 -9.51 26.79
N ILE A 121 -15.99 -9.98 25.66
CA ILE A 121 -16.19 -11.41 25.40
C ILE A 121 -14.86 -12.16 25.41
N ILE A 122 -13.86 -11.66 24.68
CA ILE A 122 -12.52 -12.27 24.63
C ILE A 122 -11.88 -12.28 26.03
N PHE A 123 -12.03 -11.19 26.78
CA PHE A 123 -11.52 -11.07 28.15
C PHE A 123 -12.19 -12.09 29.10
N LEU A 124 -13.52 -12.25 29.01
CA LEU A 124 -14.24 -13.25 29.80
C LEU A 124 -13.79 -14.67 29.47
N PHE A 125 -13.62 -15.01 28.19
CA PHE A 125 -13.07 -16.30 27.80
C PHE A 125 -11.67 -16.51 28.34
N ASN A 126 -10.80 -15.50 28.23
CA ASN A 126 -9.45 -15.57 28.79
C ASN A 126 -9.48 -15.79 30.31
N PHE A 127 -10.33 -15.05 31.03
CA PHE A 127 -10.50 -15.21 32.48
C PHE A 127 -10.96 -16.63 32.85
N VAL A 128 -11.98 -17.17 32.15
CA VAL A 128 -12.47 -18.53 32.38
C VAL A 128 -11.40 -19.57 32.08
N ILE A 129 -10.66 -19.42 30.98
CA ILE A 129 -9.58 -20.32 30.58
C ILE A 129 -8.45 -20.30 31.62
N VAL A 130 -8.03 -19.13 32.09
CA VAL A 130 -6.97 -19.00 33.10
C VAL A 130 -7.42 -19.59 34.44
N GLU A 131 -8.65 -19.32 34.89
CA GLU A 131 -9.19 -19.86 36.14
C GLU A 131 -9.33 -21.40 36.08
N THR A 132 -9.82 -21.93 34.95
CA THR A 132 -9.96 -23.39 34.78
C THR A 132 -8.62 -24.09 34.63
N LEU A 133 -7.69 -23.54 33.85
CA LEU A 133 -6.33 -24.10 33.72
C LEU A 133 -5.54 -23.96 35.03
N GLY A 134 -5.67 -22.86 35.78
CA GLY A 134 -5.05 -22.69 37.09
C GLY A 134 -5.52 -23.75 38.09
N ARG A 135 -6.83 -24.03 38.11
CA ARG A 135 -7.40 -25.12 38.92
C ARG A 135 -6.95 -26.53 38.49
N ILE A 136 -6.70 -26.75 37.19
CA ILE A 136 -6.26 -28.05 36.66
C ILE A 136 -4.76 -28.28 36.87
N ILE A 137 -3.95 -27.23 36.76
CA ILE A 137 -2.47 -27.30 36.85
C ILE A 137 -1.99 -27.21 38.31
N GLY A 138 -2.87 -26.83 39.25
CA GLY A 138 -2.60 -26.95 40.69
C GLY A 138 -1.70 -25.85 41.25
N SER A 139 -1.96 -24.60 40.87
CA SER A 139 -1.47 -23.41 41.60
C SER A 139 -2.62 -22.73 42.33
#